data_AF-A0A351J5A8-F1
#
_entry.id   AF-A0A351J5A8-F1
#
_cell.length_a   1.000
_cell.length_b   1.000
_cell.length_c   1.000
_cell.angle_alpha   90.00
_cell.angle_beta   90.00
_cell.angle_gamma   90.00
#
_symmetry.space_group_name_H-M   'P 1'
#
loop_
_entity.id
_entity.type
_entity.pdbx_description
1 polymer ?
#
loop_
_entity_poly.entity_id
_entity_poly.type
_entity_poly.pdbx_seq_one_letter_code
_entity_poly.pdbx_strand_id
1 'polypeptide(L)'
;MRIGIFVHSQTGNTYGVALKLKEQLTTNGHTVDLERLNIPDAVQPGTAVTFAALPDFQKYDALVFGAPVQGFSLSPGMTSFLQQVGPIEGKKTVCLMTQHFPYPWMGGNRAIGQMKTLCESKGATPCATAIINWKNKRREQQIADGIARICASL
;
A
#
# COMPACT_ATOMS: atom_id res chain seq x y z
N MET A 1 -14.85 9.11 -7.86
CA MET A 1 -14.67 8.75 -6.44
C MET A 1 -13.56 9.58 -5.83
N ARG A 2 -13.56 9.72 -4.51
CA ARG A 2 -12.42 10.23 -3.73
C ARG A 2 -11.59 9.06 -3.19
N ILE A 3 -10.33 9.00 -3.57
CA ILE A 3 -9.42 7.90 -3.25
C ILE A 3 -8.27 8.44 -2.39
N GLY A 4 -7.97 7.76 -1.29
CA GLY A 4 -6.82 8.07 -0.43
C GLY A 4 -5.71 7.05 -0.62
N ILE A 5 -4.51 7.50 -0.98
CA ILE A 5 -3.32 6.66 -1.10
C ILE A 5 -2.38 6.97 0.06
N PHE A 6 -2.09 5.96 0.89
CA PHE A 6 -1.26 6.09 2.09
C PHE A 6 -0.06 5.15 1.99
N VAL A 7 1.14 5.72 1.94
CA VAL A 7 2.34 4.92 1.67
C VAL A 7 3.41 5.05 2.73
N HIS A 8 3.91 3.90 3.18
CA HIS A 8 5.23 3.78 3.77
C HIS A 8 6.24 3.59 2.64
N SER A 9 7.31 4.39 2.61
CA SER A 9 8.33 4.28 1.55
C SER A 9 9.67 4.81 2.04
N GLN A 10 10.57 3.93 2.48
CA GLN A 10 11.91 4.31 2.94
C GLN A 10 12.80 4.82 1.79
N THR A 11 12.99 4.00 0.74
CA THR A 11 13.89 4.32 -0.39
C THR A 11 13.21 5.04 -1.56
N GLY A 12 11.95 5.47 -1.40
CA GLY A 12 11.19 6.13 -2.48
C GLY A 12 10.53 5.20 -3.51
N ASN A 13 10.86 3.91 -3.54
CA ASN A 13 10.32 2.97 -4.54
C ASN A 13 8.79 2.86 -4.50
N THR A 14 8.21 2.67 -3.32
CA THR A 14 6.75 2.55 -3.16
C THR A 14 6.06 3.87 -3.49
N TYR A 15 6.63 4.99 -3.06
CA TYR A 15 6.12 6.32 -3.36
C TYR A 15 6.14 6.62 -4.87
N GLY A 16 7.19 6.21 -5.59
CA GLY A 16 7.28 6.35 -7.04
C GLY A 16 6.17 5.59 -7.79
N VAL A 17 5.84 4.37 -7.37
CA VAL A 17 4.71 3.62 -7.95
C VAL A 17 3.37 4.28 -7.60
N ALA A 18 3.23 4.78 -6.36
CA ALA A 18 2.03 5.47 -5.91
C ALA A 18 1.77 6.79 -6.66
N LEU A 19 2.81 7.53 -7.04
CA LEU A 19 2.70 8.71 -7.89
C LEU A 19 2.12 8.37 -9.27
N LYS A 20 2.65 7.33 -9.92
CA LYS A 20 2.14 6.85 -11.22
C LYS A 20 0.68 6.38 -11.12
N LEU A 21 0.34 5.69 -10.03
CA LEU A 21 -1.04 5.27 -9.76
C LEU A 21 -1.96 6.48 -9.56
N LYS A 22 -1.52 7.49 -8.78
CA LYS A 22 -2.27 8.74 -8.59
C LYS A 22 -2.56 9.42 -9.92
N GLU A 23 -1.54 9.56 -10.76
CA GLU A 23 -1.68 10.15 -12.09
C GLU A 23 -2.75 9.42 -12.91
N GLN A 24 -2.64 8.09 -13.03
CA GLN A 24 -3.59 7.31 -13.81
C GLN A 24 -5.03 7.38 -13.26
N LEU A 25 -5.22 7.27 -11.94
CA LEU A 25 -6.54 7.38 -11.31
C LEU A 25 -7.14 8.79 -11.50
N THR A 26 -6.29 9.83 -11.48
CA THR A 26 -6.72 11.22 -11.75
C THR A 26 -7.13 11.39 -13.20
N THR A 27 -6.37 10.84 -14.16
CA THR A 27 -6.74 10.80 -15.59
C THR A 27 -8.07 10.08 -15.82
N ASN A 28 -8.37 9.06 -15.01
CA ASN A 28 -9.65 8.35 -15.04
C ASN A 28 -10.81 9.12 -14.37
N GLY A 29 -10.60 10.37 -13.95
CA GLY A 29 -11.66 11.23 -13.39
C GLY A 29 -11.89 11.06 -11.89
N HIS A 30 -10.96 10.47 -11.14
CA HIS A 30 -11.06 10.40 -9.68
C HIS A 30 -10.34 11.57 -8.99
N THR A 31 -10.80 11.92 -7.79
CA THR A 31 -10.07 12.81 -6.89
C THR A 31 -9.14 11.97 -6.02
N VAL A 32 -7.84 12.23 -6.06
CA VAL A 32 -6.84 11.37 -5.40
C VAL A 32 -5.94 12.17 -4.47
N ASP A 33 -6.04 11.87 -3.18
CA ASP A 33 -5.11 12.36 -2.16
C ASP A 33 -3.98 11.32 -2.00
N LEU A 34 -2.72 11.77 -1.96
CA LEU A 34 -1.55 10.91 -1.73
C LEU A 34 -0.80 11.43 -0.51
N GLU A 35 -0.65 10.57 0.48
CA GLU A 35 0.06 10.84 1.73
C GLU A 35 1.21 9.84 1.91
N ARG A 36 2.41 10.36 2.13
CA ARG A 36 3.55 9.57 2.59
C ARG A 36 3.54 9.56 4.11
N LEU A 37 3.32 8.39 4.70
CA LEU A 37 3.28 8.21 6.14
C LEU A 37 4.66 8.52 6.74
N ASN A 38 4.68 9.33 7.79
CA ASN A 38 5.88 9.65 8.54
C ASN A 38 6.24 8.49 9.47
N ILE A 39 6.90 7.48 8.91
CA ILE A 39 7.37 6.29 9.63
C ILE A 39 8.90 6.38 9.71
N PRO A 40 9.50 6.23 10.90
CA PRO A 40 10.96 6.20 11.03
C PRO A 40 11.60 5.09 10.18
N ASP A 41 12.80 5.36 9.66
CA ASP A 41 13.49 4.42 8.78
C ASP A 41 13.97 3.14 9.48
N ALA A 42 14.17 3.20 10.80
CA ALA A 42 14.76 2.13 11.60
C ALA A 42 13.76 1.52 12.60
N VAL A 43 12.61 1.05 12.11
CA VAL A 43 11.66 0.29 12.94
C VAL A 43 12.12 -1.16 13.05
N GLN A 44 12.50 -1.57 14.24
CA GLN A 44 12.85 -2.97 14.50
C GLN A 44 11.59 -3.85 14.43
N PRO A 45 11.70 -5.09 13.91
CA PRO A 45 10.62 -6.05 13.99
C PRO A 45 10.14 -6.23 15.44
N GLY A 46 8.83 -6.17 15.66
CA GLY A 46 8.22 -6.29 16.99
C GLY A 46 8.14 -4.98 17.79
N THR A 47 8.74 -3.89 17.31
CA THR A 47 8.59 -2.57 17.93
C THR A 47 7.39 -1.83 17.35
N ALA A 48 6.45 -1.46 18.22
CA ALA A 48 5.32 -0.63 17.83
C ALA A 48 5.79 0.80 17.49
N VAL A 49 5.35 1.32 16.35
CA VAL A 49 5.52 2.73 15.97
C VAL A 49 4.34 3.53 16.51
N THR A 50 4.58 4.64 17.20
CA THR A 50 3.50 5.55 17.62
C THR A 50 3.29 6.63 16.56
N PHE A 51 2.04 6.91 16.22
CA PHE A 51 1.67 7.97 15.29
C PHE A 51 1.08 9.16 16.06
N ALA A 52 1.61 10.37 15.85
CA ALA A 52 1.11 11.58 16.51
C ALA A 52 -0.32 11.92 16.07
N ALA A 53 -0.64 11.64 14.81
CA ALA A 53 -1.98 11.74 14.26
C ALA A 53 -2.19 10.61 13.24
N LEU A 54 -3.41 10.09 13.17
CA LEU A 54 -3.83 9.13 12.16
C LEU A 54 -4.72 9.85 11.14
N PRO A 55 -4.62 9.51 9.84
CA PRO A 55 -5.50 10.11 8.84
C PRO A 55 -6.97 9.78 9.09
N ASP A 56 -7.85 10.73 8.80
CA ASP A 56 -9.28 10.46 8.72
C ASP A 56 -9.62 9.84 7.35
N PHE A 57 -10.28 8.68 7.39
CA PHE A 57 -10.67 7.93 6.21
C PHE A 57 -12.12 8.16 5.78
N GLN A 58 -12.95 8.85 6.57
CA GLN A 58 -14.38 8.98 6.31
C GLN A 58 -14.67 9.55 4.92
N LYS A 59 -13.92 10.58 4.52
CA LYS A 59 -14.08 11.28 3.23
C LYS A 59 -13.76 10.44 1.98
N TYR A 60 -13.13 9.28 2.11
CA TYR A 60 -12.72 8.47 0.95
C TYR A 60 -13.70 7.34 0.66
N ASP A 61 -13.98 7.13 -0.62
CA ASP A 61 -14.76 5.99 -1.10
C ASP A 61 -13.89 4.72 -1.15
N ALA A 62 -12.59 4.88 -1.42
CA ALA A 62 -11.63 3.79 -1.48
C ALA A 62 -10.24 4.21 -0.95
N LEU A 63 -9.47 3.21 -0.51
CA LEU A 63 -8.14 3.40 0.08
C LEU A 63 -7.11 2.53 -0.61
N VAL A 64 -5.91 3.07 -0.80
CA VAL A 64 -4.74 2.32 -1.27
C VAL A 64 -3.67 2.38 -0.19
N PHE A 65 -3.24 1.22 0.29
CA PHE A 65 -2.13 1.13 1.23
C PHE A 65 -0.88 0.61 0.51
N GLY A 66 0.20 1.38 0.57
CA GLY A 66 1.47 1.04 -0.08
C GLY A 66 2.61 0.85 0.92
N ALA A 67 3.40 -0.21 0.77
CA ALA A 67 4.58 -0.42 1.62
C ALA A 67 5.71 -1.23 0.95
N PRO A 68 6.93 -1.21 1.52
CA PRO A 68 7.98 -2.14 1.14
C PRO A 68 7.86 -3.48 1.87
N VAL A 69 8.38 -4.53 1.24
CA VAL A 69 8.74 -5.77 1.93
C VAL A 69 10.00 -5.54 2.76
N GLN A 70 9.97 -5.91 4.04
CA GLN A 70 11.12 -5.91 4.95
C GLN A 70 11.14 -7.24 5.71
N GLY A 71 12.31 -7.90 5.80
CA GLY A 71 12.42 -9.21 6.48
C GLY A 71 11.45 -10.27 5.93
N PHE A 72 11.26 -10.31 4.61
CA PHE A 72 10.31 -11.21 3.92
C PHE A 72 8.84 -11.05 4.34
N SER A 73 8.50 -9.92 4.95
CA SER A 73 7.18 -9.61 5.50
C SER A 73 6.76 -8.18 5.15
N LEU A 74 5.52 -7.81 5.47
CA LEU A 74 5.07 -6.44 5.47
C LEU A 74 5.95 -5.60 6.42
N SER A 75 6.33 -4.38 6.01
CA SER A 75 7.12 -3.49 6.86
C SER A 75 6.49 -3.30 8.26
N PRO A 76 7.28 -3.32 9.35
CA PRO A 76 6.77 -3.09 10.71
C PRO A 76 6.04 -1.76 10.87
N GLY A 77 6.48 -0.72 10.16
CA GLY A 77 5.83 0.59 10.17
C GLY A 77 4.40 0.56 9.62
N MET A 78 4.19 -0.05 8.45
CA MET A 78 2.83 -0.20 7.89
C MET A 78 1.98 -1.17 8.73
N THR A 79 2.59 -2.20 9.31
CA THR A 79 1.91 -3.10 10.24
C THR A 79 1.37 -2.33 11.45
N SER A 80 2.24 -1.54 12.10
CA SER A 80 1.87 -0.71 13.26
C SER A 80 0.79 0.32 12.89
N PHE A 81 0.92 0.93 11.72
CA PHE A 81 -0.07 1.89 11.21
C PHE A 81 -1.45 1.25 11.08
N LEU A 82 -1.57 0.17 10.31
CA LEU A 82 -2.86 -0.50 10.11
C LEU A 82 -3.43 -1.09 11.40
N GLN A 83 -2.60 -1.49 12.36
CA GLN A 83 -3.08 -1.94 13.67
C GLN A 83 -3.75 -0.81 14.47
N GLN A 84 -3.24 0.42 14.37
CA GLN A 84 -3.74 1.59 15.11
C GLN A 84 -4.87 2.34 14.41
N VAL A 85 -5.00 2.22 13.09
CA VAL A 85 -6.11 2.78 12.32
C VAL A 85 -7.46 2.29 12.88
N GLY A 86 -8.42 3.21 12.99
CA GLY A 86 -9.80 2.90 13.36
C GLY A 86 -10.53 2.07 12.30
N PRO A 87 -11.81 1.72 12.53
CA PRO A 87 -12.60 0.97 11.56
C PRO A 87 -12.70 1.69 10.21
N ILE A 88 -12.61 0.93 9.12
CA ILE A 88 -12.78 1.39 7.73
C ILE A 88 -13.82 0.51 7.02
N GLU A 89 -14.90 0.22 7.72
CA GLU A 89 -15.95 -0.71 7.33
C GLU A 89 -16.52 -0.41 5.94
N GLY A 90 -16.66 -1.46 5.13
CA GLY A 90 -17.25 -1.39 3.79
C GLY A 90 -16.41 -0.67 2.74
N LYS A 91 -15.26 -0.08 3.10
CA LYS A 91 -14.39 0.60 2.13
C LYS A 91 -13.65 -0.41 1.26
N LYS A 92 -13.60 -0.14 -0.05
CA LYS A 92 -12.71 -0.86 -0.96
C LYS A 92 -11.26 -0.53 -0.59
N THR A 93 -10.41 -1.54 -0.46
CA THR A 93 -8.97 -1.36 -0.21
C THR A 93 -8.11 -2.02 -1.27
N VAL A 94 -6.95 -1.42 -1.53
CA VAL A 94 -5.93 -1.94 -2.43
C VAL A 94 -4.62 -2.09 -1.68
N CYS A 95 -3.95 -3.22 -1.87
CA CYS A 95 -2.65 -3.51 -1.26
C CYS A 95 -1.54 -3.42 -2.30
N LEU A 96 -0.66 -2.42 -2.19
CA LEU A 96 0.45 -2.17 -3.12
C LEU A 96 1.80 -2.45 -2.45
N MET A 97 2.49 -3.50 -2.86
CA MET A 97 3.82 -3.86 -2.37
C MET A 97 4.93 -3.51 -3.36
N THR A 98 6.07 -3.10 -2.80
CA THR A 98 7.36 -3.12 -3.50
C THR A 98 8.33 -4.05 -2.78
N GLN A 99 9.14 -4.77 -3.55
CA GLN A 99 10.08 -5.75 -3.03
C GLN A 99 11.39 -5.63 -3.78
N HIS A 100 12.52 -5.69 -3.08
CA HIS A 100 13.83 -5.61 -3.74
C HIS A 100 14.06 -6.82 -4.67
N PHE A 101 13.84 -8.04 -4.16
CA PHE A 101 14.07 -9.29 -4.89
C PHE A 101 13.17 -9.45 -6.12
N PRO A 102 13.62 -10.21 -7.13
CA PRO A 102 12.98 -10.28 -8.45
C PRO A 102 11.65 -11.05 -8.48
N TYR A 103 11.31 -11.84 -7.45
CA TYR A 103 10.13 -12.71 -7.47
C TYR A 103 9.22 -12.55 -6.25
N PRO A 104 7.88 -12.53 -6.42
CA PRO A 104 6.91 -12.35 -5.34
C PRO A 104 7.00 -13.39 -4.20
N TRP A 105 7.40 -14.64 -4.49
CA TRP A 105 7.51 -15.69 -3.49
C TRP A 105 8.62 -15.42 -2.46
N MET A 106 9.57 -14.53 -2.76
CA MET A 106 10.67 -14.13 -1.85
C MET A 106 10.23 -13.04 -0.85
N GLY A 107 8.99 -13.11 -0.36
CA GLY A 107 8.43 -12.24 0.69
C GLY A 107 7.20 -11.41 0.28
N GLY A 108 7.08 -11.03 -0.99
CA GLY A 108 5.96 -10.20 -1.48
C GLY A 108 4.59 -10.84 -1.29
N ASN A 109 4.44 -12.14 -1.58
CA ASN A 109 3.19 -12.87 -1.41
C ASN A 109 2.73 -12.86 0.05
N ARG A 110 3.66 -13.15 0.97
CA ARG A 110 3.40 -13.12 2.42
C ARG A 110 3.01 -11.72 2.88
N ALA A 111 3.75 -10.70 2.45
CA ALA A 111 3.49 -9.31 2.82
C ALA A 111 2.11 -8.82 2.34
N ILE A 112 1.69 -9.19 1.12
CA ILE A 112 0.34 -8.91 0.63
C ILE A 112 -0.71 -9.60 1.51
N GLY A 113 -0.52 -10.87 1.85
CA GLY A 113 -1.42 -11.59 2.75
C GLY A 113 -1.58 -10.88 4.09
N GLN A 114 -0.47 -10.46 4.71
CA GLN A 114 -0.49 -9.70 5.97
C GLN A 114 -1.25 -8.38 5.84
N MET A 115 -1.00 -7.60 4.78
CA MET A 115 -1.69 -6.33 4.56
C MET A 115 -3.19 -6.51 4.34
N LYS A 116 -3.59 -7.51 3.56
CA LYS A 116 -5.00 -7.86 3.34
C LYS A 116 -5.70 -8.20 4.66
N THR A 117 -5.13 -9.12 5.44
CA THR A 117 -5.70 -9.53 6.74
C THR A 117 -5.85 -8.34 7.69
N LEU A 118 -4.87 -7.42 7.71
CA LEU A 118 -4.99 -6.20 8.50
C LEU A 118 -6.15 -5.31 8.02
N CYS A 119 -6.31 -5.12 6.71
CA CYS A 119 -7.44 -4.35 6.16
C CYS A 119 -8.79 -5.02 6.48
N GLU A 120 -8.90 -6.32 6.28
CA GLU A 120 -10.11 -7.12 6.56
C GLU A 120 -10.48 -7.04 8.05
N SER A 121 -9.48 -7.09 8.96
CA SER A 121 -9.71 -6.93 10.40
C SER A 121 -10.27 -5.56 10.81
N LYS A 122 -10.21 -4.56 9.91
CA LYS A 122 -10.81 -3.23 10.08
C LYS A 122 -12.13 -3.06 9.33
N GLY A 123 -12.70 -4.16 8.82
CA GLY A 123 -13.97 -4.19 8.10
C GLY A 123 -13.90 -3.76 6.64
N ALA A 124 -12.70 -3.55 6.09
CA ALA A 124 -12.54 -3.21 4.68
C ALA A 124 -12.61 -4.45 3.77
N THR A 125 -12.82 -4.20 2.47
CA THR A 125 -12.85 -5.23 1.43
C THR A 125 -11.68 -5.04 0.46
N PRO A 126 -10.60 -5.84 0.58
CA PRO A 126 -9.50 -5.79 -0.39
C PRO A 126 -9.95 -6.21 -1.79
N CYS A 127 -9.93 -5.29 -2.76
CA CYS A 127 -10.41 -5.54 -4.11
C CYS A 127 -9.29 -5.75 -5.15
N ALA A 128 -8.09 -5.22 -4.90
CA ALA A 128 -6.94 -5.41 -5.79
C ALA A 128 -5.60 -5.43 -5.06
N THR A 129 -4.60 -6.05 -5.69
CA THR A 129 -3.24 -6.09 -5.18
C THR A 129 -2.22 -5.93 -6.29
N ALA A 130 -1.06 -5.37 -5.96
CA ALA A 130 0.10 -5.34 -6.86
C ALA A 130 1.39 -5.57 -6.08
N ILE A 131 2.33 -6.33 -6.66
CA ILE A 131 3.68 -6.53 -6.14
C ILE A 131 4.66 -6.13 -7.24
N ILE A 132 5.50 -5.13 -6.95
CA ILE A 132 6.52 -4.63 -7.87
C ILE A 132 7.89 -5.12 -7.39
N ASN A 133 8.54 -5.94 -8.20
CA ASN A 133 9.83 -6.52 -7.90
C ASN A 133 10.95 -5.68 -8.54
N TRP A 134 11.72 -4.97 -7.72
CA TRP A 134 12.64 -3.93 -8.20
C TRP A 134 13.79 -4.48 -9.04
N LYS A 135 14.27 -5.68 -8.73
CA LYS A 135 15.31 -6.40 -9.49
C LYS A 135 14.76 -7.22 -10.67
N ASN A 136 13.44 -7.25 -10.88
CA ASN A 136 12.87 -7.99 -11.99
C ASN A 136 13.12 -7.26 -13.32
N LYS A 137 13.53 -8.00 -14.36
CA LYS A 137 13.78 -7.44 -15.70
C LYS A 137 12.52 -6.82 -16.33
N ARG A 138 11.33 -7.26 -15.91
CA ARG A 138 10.02 -6.77 -16.36
C ARG A 138 9.38 -5.78 -15.38
N ARG A 139 10.16 -5.15 -14.49
CA ARG A 139 9.64 -4.22 -13.46
C ARG A 139 8.68 -3.18 -14.02
N GLU A 140 9.03 -2.51 -15.12
CA GLU A 140 8.16 -1.47 -15.70
C GLU A 140 6.82 -2.06 -16.19
N GLN A 141 6.84 -3.27 -16.77
CA GLN A 141 5.62 -3.98 -17.11
C GLN A 141 4.80 -4.35 -15.86
N GLN A 142 5.46 -4.80 -14.79
CA GLN A 142 4.77 -5.08 -13.52
C GLN A 142 4.08 -3.83 -12.95
N ILE A 143 4.72 -2.65 -13.09
CA ILE A 143 4.14 -1.37 -12.68
C ILE A 143 2.90 -1.07 -13.53
N ALA A 144 3.03 -1.14 -14.85
CA ALA A 144 1.92 -0.87 -15.78
C ALA A 144 0.73 -1.81 -15.53
N ASP A 145 0.98 -3.13 -15.49
CA ASP A 145 -0.06 -4.14 -15.25
C ASP A 145 -0.69 -4.00 -13.87
N GLY A 146 0.14 -3.66 -12.86
CA GLY A 146 -0.32 -3.41 -11.50
C GLY A 146 -1.28 -2.23 -11.42
N ILE A 147 -0.91 -1.11 -12.03
CA ILE A 147 -1.76 0.08 -12.11
C ILE A 147 -3.04 -0.22 -12.87
N ALA A 148 -2.96 -0.87 -14.04
CA ALA A 148 -4.13 -1.23 -14.84
C ALA A 148 -5.13 -2.10 -14.05
N ARG A 149 -4.65 -3.13 -13.33
CA ARG A 149 -5.50 -3.95 -12.46
C ARG A 149 -6.15 -3.15 -11.33
N ILE A 150 -5.41 -2.24 -10.71
CA ILE A 150 -5.92 -1.39 -9.63
C ILE A 150 -7.03 -0.47 -10.18
N CYS A 151 -6.77 0.22 -11.28
CA CYS A 151 -7.75 1.10 -11.93
C CYS A 151 -9.01 0.37 -12.38
N ALA A 152 -8.92 -0.89 -12.81
CA ALA A 152 -10.09 -1.69 -13.17
C ALA A 152 -10.96 -2.10 -11.95
N SER A 153 -10.40 -2.03 -10.74
CA SER A 153 -11.06 -2.49 -9.50
C SER A 153 -11.61 -1.35 -8.63
N LEU A 154 -11.18 -0.11 -8.90
CA LEU A 154 -11.59 1.11 -8.21
C LEU A 154 -12.58 1.88 -9.09
#